data_AF-A0A960ZL01-F1
#
_entry.id   AF-A0A960ZL01-F1
#
_cell.length_a   1.000
_cell.length_b   1.000
_cell.length_c   1.000
_cell.angle_alpha   90.00
_cell.angle_beta   90.00
_cell.angle_gamma   90.00
#
_symmetry.space_group_name_H-M   'P 1'
#
loop_
_entity.id
_entity.type
_entity.pdbx_description
1 polymer ?
#
loop_
_entity_poly.entity_id
_entity_poly.type
_entity_poly.pdbx_seq_one_letter_code
_entity_poly.pdbx_strand_id
1 'polypeptide(L)'
;MAEVFPLRFRLREELRFFRAGDLVVAERVRSGQRYSLKSWQHAMLMRFDGRRTYEEAAREVYRDRPASFTAKGLLNFYNWLYNENLILCECESIFELVLGDGDRDIPHHPGLKPASHTEEEDFADFAGRLLGRPLVKRGLATAVGVVFCLSVIRLVYVAAPVFEPPVQRVYAEAREYLERGAPARSHAESERTIAEGGIEPVSLAARMPEAPQTPPDYHVSPEVAPVPAVTAPKAAIPTPPKERVSDEFARIETLRTQLEECRIRRDEFYLQGDEEGYRREVHRMTNLAREIGDIEKGL
;
A
#
# COMPACT_ATOMS: atom_id res chain seq x y z
N MET A 1 -4.79 15.94 -21.87
CA MET A 1 -5.45 15.59 -20.60
C MET A 1 -4.83 16.46 -19.55
N ALA A 2 -5.59 17.27 -18.84
CA ALA A 2 -5.09 18.00 -17.68
C ALA A 2 -5.09 17.05 -16.48
N GLU A 3 -4.00 16.95 -15.72
CA GLU A 3 -3.97 16.22 -14.46
C GLU A 3 -5.03 16.83 -13.52
N VAL A 4 -6.01 16.01 -13.11
CA VAL A 4 -7.13 16.47 -12.27
C VAL A 4 -6.65 16.83 -10.86
N PHE A 5 -5.48 16.31 -10.44
CA PHE A 5 -4.74 16.76 -9.27
C PHE A 5 -3.23 16.59 -9.53
N PRO A 6 -2.41 17.65 -9.46
CA PRO A 6 -0.96 17.54 -9.58
C PRO A 6 -0.40 16.90 -8.31
N LEU A 7 -0.41 15.57 -8.26
CA LEU A 7 0.13 14.82 -7.14
C LEU A 7 1.65 14.97 -7.14
N ARG A 8 2.20 15.58 -6.10
CA ARG A 8 3.65 15.69 -5.90
C ARG A 8 4.16 14.51 -5.12
N PHE A 9 5.21 13.90 -5.64
CA PHE A 9 5.70 12.63 -5.12
C PHE A 9 6.97 12.89 -4.34
N ARG A 10 6.98 12.45 -3.10
CA ARG A 10 8.18 12.39 -2.27
C ARG A 10 8.50 10.94 -1.96
N LEU A 11 9.75 10.54 -2.17
CA LEU A 11 10.19 9.21 -1.78
C LEU A 11 10.25 9.12 -0.25
N ARG A 12 9.69 8.06 0.33
CA ARG A 12 9.92 7.76 1.75
C ARG A 12 11.40 7.41 1.95
N GLU A 13 11.98 7.80 3.08
CA GLU A 13 13.41 7.60 3.42
C GLU A 13 13.75 6.13 3.74
N GLU A 14 13.23 5.19 2.95
CA GLU A 14 13.32 3.77 3.19
C GLU A 14 14.19 3.03 2.17
N LEU A 15 14.65 3.67 1.10
CA LEU A 15 15.41 3.00 0.05
C LEU A 15 16.88 3.44 0.02
N ARG A 16 17.78 2.45 0.03
CA ARG A 16 19.20 2.61 -0.29
C ARG A 16 19.46 2.09 -1.68
N PHE A 17 20.27 2.81 -2.46
CA PHE A 17 20.59 2.43 -3.83
C PHE A 17 22.03 1.94 -3.93
N PHE A 18 22.21 0.79 -4.58
CA PHE A 18 23.51 0.20 -4.87
C PHE A 18 23.65 -0.06 -6.36
N ARG A 19 24.87 0.06 -6.89
CA ARG A 19 25.19 -0.37 -8.25
C ARG A 19 25.90 -1.70 -8.21
N ALA A 20 25.36 -2.68 -8.93
CA ALA A 20 25.95 -4.00 -9.13
C ALA A 20 26.14 -4.20 -10.64
N GLY A 21 27.31 -3.78 -11.15
CA GLY A 21 27.56 -3.69 -12.58
C GLY A 21 26.64 -2.67 -13.23
N ASP A 22 25.90 -3.10 -14.26
CA ASP A 22 24.95 -2.26 -15.01
C ASP A 22 23.56 -2.19 -14.34
N LEU A 23 23.33 -2.98 -13.29
CA LEU A 23 22.07 -3.03 -12.58
C LEU A 23 22.09 -2.06 -11.39
N VAL A 24 20.98 -1.34 -11.23
CA VAL A 24 20.72 -0.54 -10.03
C VAL A 24 19.81 -1.36 -9.13
N VAL A 25 20.26 -1.61 -7.91
CA VAL A 25 19.48 -2.33 -6.89
C VAL A 25 19.04 -1.34 -5.84
N ALA A 26 17.74 -1.31 -5.54
CA ALA A 26 17.20 -0.60 -4.39
C ALA A 26 16.98 -1.60 -3.25
N GLU A 27 17.45 -1.29 -2.05
CA GLU A 27 17.24 -2.07 -0.84
C GLU A 27 16.40 -1.28 0.15
N ARG A 28 15.34 -1.89 0.65
CA ARG A 28 14.51 -1.31 1.69
C ARG A 28 15.17 -1.47 3.04
N VAL A 29 15.50 -0.36 3.71
CA VAL A 29 16.27 -0.34 4.97
C VAL A 29 15.58 -1.13 6.09
N ARG A 30 14.24 -1.08 6.15
CA ARG A 30 13.47 -1.73 7.22
C ARG A 30 13.38 -3.25 7.06
N SER A 31 13.15 -3.73 5.83
CA SER A 31 12.90 -5.16 5.57
C SER A 31 14.10 -5.90 4.97
N GLY A 32 15.13 -5.18 4.52
CA GLY A 32 16.23 -5.75 3.71
C GLY A 32 15.80 -6.20 2.31
N GLN A 33 14.56 -5.92 1.90
CA GLN A 33 14.03 -6.36 0.60
C GLN A 33 14.73 -5.62 -0.53
N ARG A 34 15.13 -6.36 -1.57
CA ARG A 34 15.89 -5.83 -2.71
C ARG A 34 15.05 -5.84 -3.99
N TYR A 35 15.12 -4.75 -4.74
CA TYR A 35 14.45 -4.56 -6.01
C TYR A 35 15.47 -4.25 -7.09
N SER A 36 15.41 -4.99 -8.21
CA SER A 36 16.19 -4.66 -9.40
C SER A 36 15.46 -3.57 -10.18
N LEU A 37 16.12 -2.43 -10.38
CA LEU A 37 15.56 -1.27 -11.05
C LEU A 37 16.19 -1.10 -12.44
N LYS A 38 15.33 -0.80 -13.41
CA LYS A 38 15.76 -0.28 -14.71
C LYS A 38 16.35 1.12 -14.51
N SER A 39 17.25 1.49 -15.41
CA SER A 39 17.95 2.77 -15.36
C SER A 39 17.01 3.99 -15.30
N TRP A 40 15.86 3.95 -15.99
CA TRP A 40 14.86 5.01 -15.97
C TRP A 40 14.02 5.02 -14.69
N GLN A 41 13.77 3.86 -14.06
CA GLN A 41 13.05 3.77 -12.80
C GLN A 41 13.86 4.43 -11.68
N HIS A 42 15.16 4.13 -11.62
CA HIS A 42 16.06 4.84 -10.72
C HIS A 42 16.07 6.35 -11.00
N ALA A 43 16.14 6.76 -12.26
CA ALA A 43 16.13 8.19 -12.62
C ALA A 43 14.81 8.90 -12.24
N MET A 44 13.68 8.19 -12.26
CA MET A 44 12.39 8.68 -11.74
C MET A 44 12.43 8.83 -10.22
N LEU A 45 12.89 7.81 -9.49
CA LEU A 45 12.97 7.86 -8.02
C LEU A 45 13.83 9.03 -7.52
N MET A 46 14.94 9.31 -8.20
CA MET A 46 15.83 10.44 -7.87
C MET A 46 15.20 11.82 -8.12
N ARG A 47 14.03 11.89 -8.78
CA ARG A 47 13.28 13.14 -9.02
C ARG A 47 12.08 13.32 -8.08
N PHE A 48 11.77 12.34 -7.24
CA PHE A 48 10.67 12.42 -6.27
C PHE A 48 11.10 13.19 -5.02
N ASP A 49 11.23 14.51 -5.19
CA ASP A 49 11.64 15.48 -4.17
C ASP A 49 10.46 16.16 -3.45
N GLY A 50 9.22 15.78 -3.75
CA GLY A 50 8.01 16.41 -3.24
C GLY A 50 7.66 17.73 -3.93
N ARG A 51 8.45 18.20 -4.91
CA ARG A 51 8.19 19.45 -5.64
C ARG A 51 7.58 19.20 -7.00
N ARG A 52 8.04 18.16 -7.69
CA ARG A 52 7.60 17.81 -9.05
C ARG A 52 6.40 16.88 -9.02
N THR A 53 5.53 17.01 -10.01
CA THR A 53 4.48 16.01 -10.24
C THR A 53 5.06 14.75 -10.87
N TYR A 54 4.31 13.66 -10.77
CA TYR A 54 4.69 12.40 -11.42
C TYR A 54 4.83 12.55 -12.94
N GLU A 55 3.92 13.29 -13.60
CA GLU A 55 4.00 13.56 -15.02
C GLU A 55 5.23 14.42 -15.38
N GLU A 56 5.54 15.44 -14.59
CA GLU A 56 6.72 16.29 -14.81
C GLU A 56 8.01 15.48 -14.72
N ALA A 57 8.15 14.66 -13.67
CA ALA A 57 9.29 13.76 -13.49
C ALA A 57 9.41 12.78 -14.67
N ALA A 58 8.29 12.18 -15.10
CA ALA A 58 8.27 11.27 -16.25
C ALA A 58 8.70 11.98 -17.54
N ARG A 59 8.19 13.19 -17.78
CA ARG A 59 8.52 13.99 -18.96
C ARG A 59 10.00 14.36 -19.02
N GLU A 60 10.61 14.72 -17.89
CA GLU A 60 12.04 14.98 -17.80
C GLU A 60 12.88 13.73 -18.09
N VAL A 61 12.55 12.59 -17.47
CA VAL A 61 13.26 11.33 -17.71
C VAL A 61 13.12 10.91 -19.17
N TYR A 62 11.96 11.12 -19.78
CA TYR A 62 11.74 10.83 -21.19
C TYR A 62 12.55 11.73 -22.12
N ARG A 63 12.73 13.02 -21.78
CA ARG A 63 13.60 13.94 -22.53
C ARG A 63 15.06 13.52 -22.48
N ASP A 64 15.54 13.13 -21.30
CA ASP A 64 16.92 12.66 -21.13
C ASP A 64 17.15 11.31 -21.82
N ARG A 65 16.12 10.46 -21.86
CA ARG A 65 16.19 9.08 -22.35
C ARG A 65 14.93 8.74 -23.15
N PRO A 66 14.85 9.16 -24.42
CA PRO A 66 13.70 8.88 -25.26
C PRO A 66 13.49 7.36 -25.42
N ALA A 67 12.23 6.94 -25.46
CA ALA A 67 11.81 5.54 -25.55
C ALA A 67 12.28 4.62 -24.40
N SER A 68 12.73 5.17 -23.27
CA SER A 68 13.15 4.37 -22.11
C SER A 68 12.01 3.62 -21.41
N PHE A 69 10.77 4.08 -21.56
CA PHE A 69 9.57 3.43 -21.04
C PHE A 69 8.35 3.66 -21.94
N THR A 70 7.34 2.81 -21.76
CA THR A 70 6.02 2.92 -22.38
C THR A 70 5.01 3.43 -21.36
N ALA A 71 3.84 3.91 -21.81
CA ALA A 71 2.75 4.32 -20.91
C ALA A 71 2.33 3.20 -19.94
N LYS A 72 2.25 1.96 -20.42
CA LYS A 72 1.99 0.77 -19.58
C LYS A 72 3.11 0.53 -18.57
N GLY A 73 4.37 0.72 -18.97
CA GLY A 73 5.52 0.61 -18.08
C GLY A 73 5.50 1.64 -16.96
N LEU A 74 5.11 2.88 -17.28
CA LEU A 74 4.96 3.96 -16.33
C LEU A 74 3.82 3.67 -15.32
N LEU A 75 2.65 3.23 -15.80
CA LEU A 75 1.53 2.84 -14.95
C LEU A 75 1.89 1.67 -14.01
N ASN A 76 2.56 0.64 -14.52
CA ASN A 76 3.02 -0.48 -13.69
C ASN A 76 4.01 -0.02 -12.62
N PHE A 77 4.89 0.93 -12.94
CA PHE A 77 5.82 1.52 -11.99
C PHE A 77 5.09 2.34 -10.91
N TYR A 78 4.08 3.13 -11.30
CA TYR A 78 3.21 3.82 -10.33
C TYR A 78 2.52 2.84 -9.37
N ASN A 79 1.90 1.78 -9.90
CA ASN A 79 1.23 0.77 -9.07
C ASN A 79 2.20 0.09 -8.10
N TRP A 80 3.42 -0.20 -8.54
CA TRP A 80 4.46 -0.75 -7.67
C TRP A 80 4.83 0.21 -6.53
N LEU A 81 5.05 1.50 -6.82
CA LEU A 81 5.35 2.51 -5.78
C LEU A 81 4.25 2.60 -4.74
N TYR A 82 2.99 2.52 -5.18
CA TYR A 82 1.82 2.58 -4.32
C TYR A 82 1.68 1.32 -3.45
N ASN A 83 1.73 0.14 -4.06
CA ASN A 83 1.56 -1.13 -3.37
C ASN A 83 2.65 -1.39 -2.32
N GLU A 84 3.90 -1.01 -2.63
CA GLU A 84 5.02 -1.14 -1.70
C GLU A 84 5.06 0.00 -0.65
N ASN A 85 4.14 0.97 -0.76
CA ASN A 85 4.05 2.16 0.08
C ASN A 85 5.39 2.92 0.14
N LEU A 86 5.99 3.18 -1.03
CA LEU A 86 7.32 3.80 -1.15
C LEU A 86 7.26 5.33 -1.33
N ILE A 87 6.10 5.86 -1.67
CA ILE A 87 5.90 7.29 -1.94
C ILE A 87 4.95 7.91 -0.93
N LEU A 88 5.14 9.20 -0.69
CA LEU A 88 4.18 10.09 -0.05
C LEU A 88 3.62 11.00 -1.15
N CYS A 89 2.30 11.01 -1.27
CA CYS A 89 1.60 11.98 -2.11
C CYS A 89 1.34 13.23 -1.27
N GLU A 90 2.16 14.26 -1.46
CA GLU A 90 1.89 15.58 -0.89
C GLU A 90 0.87 16.25 -1.82
N CYS A 91 -0.36 16.38 -1.35
CA CYS A 91 -1.32 17.29 -1.96
C CYS A 91 -1.03 18.69 -1.39
N GLU A 92 -0.91 19.71 -2.23
CA GLU A 92 -1.00 21.08 -1.73
C GLU A 92 -2.31 21.21 -0.96
N SER A 93 -2.22 21.47 0.33
CA SER A 93 -3.39 21.67 1.17
C SER A 93 -4.15 22.86 0.58
N ILE A 94 -5.31 22.58 0.00
CA ILE A 94 -6.27 23.62 -0.40
C ILE A 94 -6.84 24.38 0.81
N PHE A 95 -6.55 23.91 2.02
CA PHE A 95 -6.85 24.62 3.25
C PHE A 95 -5.69 25.57 3.55
N GLU A 96 -5.93 26.85 3.27
CA GLU A 96 -5.12 27.94 3.79
C GLU A 96 -5.39 28.01 5.29
N LEU A 97 -4.37 27.73 6.11
CA LEU A 97 -4.47 27.92 7.55
C LEU A 97 -4.54 29.43 7.81
N VAL A 98 -5.76 29.96 7.98
CA VAL A 98 -5.96 31.32 8.48
C VAL A 98 -5.47 31.33 9.92
N LEU A 99 -4.19 31.62 10.11
CA LEU A 99 -3.66 32.03 11.41
C LEU A 99 -4.36 33.34 11.72
N GLY A 100 -5.41 33.26 12.55
CA GLY A 100 -6.11 34.44 13.04
C GLY A 100 -5.08 35.42 13.60
N ASP A 101 -5.22 36.68 13.21
CA ASP A 101 -4.44 37.83 13.66
C ASP A 101 -4.43 37.89 15.21
N GLY A 102 -3.52 37.14 15.82
CA GLY A 102 -3.07 37.33 17.18
C GLY A 102 -1.94 38.36 17.16
N ASP A 103 -2.12 39.43 17.92
CA ASP A 103 -1.23 40.57 18.11
C ASP A 103 -1.14 41.61 16.98
N ARG A 104 -2.03 42.61 17.10
CA ARG A 104 -1.54 43.99 17.12
C ARG A 104 -1.87 44.65 18.47
N ASP A 105 -0.82 44.87 19.24
CA ASP A 105 -0.74 45.67 20.46
C ASP A 105 -1.50 47.01 20.35
N ILE A 106 -2.55 47.21 21.17
CA ILE A 106 -3.09 48.52 21.53
C ILE A 106 -3.49 48.47 23.04
N PRO A 107 -3.09 49.47 23.86
CA PRO A 107 -2.83 49.28 25.28
C PRO A 107 -4.07 49.21 26.20
N HIS A 108 -3.87 48.57 27.35
CA HIS A 108 -4.81 48.38 28.45
C HIS A 108 -5.70 49.60 28.79
N HIS A 109 -7.00 49.46 28.54
CA HIS A 109 -8.02 50.20 29.28
C HIS A 109 -8.66 49.27 30.34
N PRO A 110 -8.65 49.65 31.63
CA PRO A 110 -9.28 48.86 32.67
C PRO A 110 -10.77 49.18 32.70
N GLY A 111 -11.61 48.20 32.38
CA GLY A 111 -13.03 48.27 32.70
C GLY A 111 -13.94 47.91 31.53
N LEU A 112 -13.96 46.64 31.13
CA LEU A 112 -15.13 46.01 30.56
C LEU A 112 -15.09 44.51 30.85
N LYS A 113 -16.22 44.01 31.35
CA LYS A 113 -16.44 42.62 31.79
C LYS A 113 -16.15 41.63 30.66
N PRO A 114 -15.61 40.43 30.95
CA PRO A 114 -15.44 39.40 29.94
C PRO A 114 -16.81 38.85 29.55
N ALA A 115 -17.18 39.02 28.29
CA ALA A 115 -18.26 38.26 27.67
C ALA A 115 -17.67 36.90 27.27
N SER A 116 -18.05 35.85 27.99
CA SER A 116 -17.86 34.47 27.58
C SER A 116 -18.78 34.18 26.39
N HIS A 117 -18.33 34.48 25.17
CA HIS A 117 -19.00 34.02 23.95
C HIS A 117 -18.47 32.63 23.60
N THR A 118 -19.37 31.67 23.70
CA THR A 118 -19.16 30.26 23.37
C THR A 118 -19.08 30.15 21.84
N GLU A 119 -17.96 29.68 21.30
CA GLU A 119 -17.70 29.56 19.85
C GLU A 119 -18.76 28.74 19.07
N GLU A 120 -19.57 27.94 19.77
CA GLU A 120 -20.71 27.22 19.20
C GLU A 120 -21.83 28.15 18.71
N GLU A 121 -22.01 29.31 19.35
CA GLU A 121 -23.04 30.27 18.95
C GLU A 121 -22.67 30.96 17.64
N ASP A 122 -21.41 31.30 17.43
CA ASP A 122 -20.96 31.98 16.19
C ASP A 122 -21.06 31.08 14.95
N PHE A 123 -20.83 29.77 15.10
CA PHE A 123 -21.03 28.83 13.99
C PHE A 123 -22.52 28.61 13.68
N ALA A 124 -23.36 28.52 14.72
CA ALA A 124 -24.81 28.39 14.55
C ALA A 124 -25.41 29.65 13.90
N ASP A 125 -24.92 30.84 14.27
CA ASP A 125 -25.36 32.12 13.72
C ASP A 125 -24.89 32.30 12.27
N PHE A 126 -23.67 31.87 11.95
CA PHE A 126 -23.16 31.84 10.58
C PHE A 126 -23.93 30.86 9.70
N ALA A 127 -24.15 29.62 10.17
CA ALA A 127 -24.95 28.62 9.48
C ALA A 127 -26.39 29.12 9.27
N GLY A 128 -26.99 29.77 10.27
CA GLY A 128 -28.31 30.40 10.20
C GLY A 128 -28.38 31.50 9.15
N ARG A 129 -27.37 32.36 9.05
CA ARG A 129 -27.28 33.44 8.04
C ARG A 129 -27.05 32.89 6.62
N LEU A 130 -26.24 31.84 6.49
CA LEU A 130 -25.97 31.19 5.20
C LEU A 130 -27.20 30.44 4.68
N LEU A 131 -27.87 29.70 5.56
CA LEU A 131 -29.11 28.98 5.27
C LEU A 131 -30.29 29.93 5.09
N GLY A 132 -30.30 31.13 5.67
CA GLY A 132 -31.39 32.11 5.52
C GLY A 132 -31.64 32.59 4.08
N ARG A 133 -30.66 32.44 3.18
CA ARG A 133 -30.79 32.87 1.78
C ARG A 133 -31.51 31.82 0.93
N PRO A 134 -32.67 32.14 0.32
CA PRO A 134 -33.48 31.16 -0.42
C PRO A 134 -32.76 30.58 -1.65
N LEU A 135 -31.85 31.35 -2.26
CA LEU A 135 -31.00 30.88 -3.36
C LEU A 135 -29.98 29.83 -2.90
N VAL A 136 -29.40 30.00 -1.71
CA VAL A 136 -28.44 29.06 -1.13
C VAL A 136 -29.13 27.76 -0.74
N LYS A 137 -30.34 27.83 -0.14
CA LYS A 137 -31.15 26.62 0.13
C LYS A 137 -31.44 25.82 -1.12
N ARG A 138 -31.82 26.48 -2.22
CA ARG A 138 -32.09 25.82 -3.50
C ARG A 138 -30.82 25.19 -4.08
N GLY A 139 -29.69 25.93 -4.08
CA GLY A 139 -28.41 25.41 -4.54
C GLY A 139 -27.94 24.19 -3.74
N LEU A 140 -28.05 24.24 -2.41
CA LEU A 140 -27.71 23.13 -1.52
C LEU A 140 -28.61 21.91 -1.78
N ALA A 141 -29.92 22.11 -1.92
CA ALA A 141 -30.84 21.02 -2.23
C ALA A 141 -30.51 20.34 -3.56
N THR A 142 -30.16 21.12 -4.59
CA THR A 142 -29.71 20.57 -5.88
C THR A 142 -28.39 19.80 -5.73
N ALA A 143 -27.42 20.35 -5.00
CA ALA A 143 -26.14 19.69 -4.76
C ALA A 143 -26.31 18.34 -4.03
N VAL A 144 -27.14 18.32 -2.98
CA VAL A 144 -27.48 17.09 -2.24
C VAL A 144 -28.17 16.09 -3.16
N GLY A 145 -29.09 16.54 -4.02
CA GLY A 145 -29.74 15.68 -5.02
C GLY A 145 -28.75 15.06 -6.01
N VAL A 146 -27.78 15.83 -6.51
CA VAL A 146 -26.73 15.33 -7.41
C VAL A 146 -25.84 14.31 -6.71
N VAL A 147 -25.39 14.58 -5.49
CA VAL A 147 -24.58 13.65 -4.69
C VAL A 147 -25.35 12.35 -4.42
N PHE A 148 -26.64 12.45 -4.09
CA PHE A 148 -27.50 11.29 -3.90
C PHE A 148 -27.63 10.46 -5.19
N CYS A 149 -27.90 11.10 -6.34
CA CYS A 149 -27.97 10.41 -7.63
C CYS A 149 -26.65 9.71 -8.00
N LEU A 150 -25.51 10.38 -7.82
CA LEU A 150 -24.19 9.78 -8.06
C LEU A 150 -23.91 8.60 -7.13
N SER A 151 -24.36 8.68 -5.87
CA SER A 151 -24.22 7.59 -4.89
C SER A 151 -25.06 6.37 -5.30
N VAL A 152 -26.30 6.58 -5.75
CA VAL A 152 -27.16 5.51 -6.27
C VAL A 152 -26.55 4.87 -7.52
N ILE A 153 -26.08 5.67 -8.48
CA ILE A 153 -25.42 5.16 -9.70
C ILE A 153 -24.19 4.33 -9.32
N ARG A 154 -23.38 4.79 -8.37
CA ARG A 154 -22.22 4.04 -7.89
C ARG A 154 -22.63 2.73 -7.23
N LEU A 155 -23.68 2.72 -6.42
CA LEU A 155 -24.18 1.51 -5.77
C LEU A 155 -24.68 0.50 -6.81
N VAL A 156 -25.42 0.96 -7.82
CA VAL A 156 -25.86 0.12 -8.95
C VAL A 156 -24.67 -0.41 -9.74
N TYR A 157 -23.64 0.41 -10.01
CA TYR A 157 -22.45 -0.01 -10.74
C TYR A 157 -21.64 -1.06 -9.96
N VAL A 158 -21.54 -0.92 -8.64
CA VAL A 158 -20.85 -1.88 -7.76
C VAL A 158 -21.67 -3.15 -7.56
N ALA A 159 -23.00 -3.06 -7.55
CA ALA A 159 -23.89 -4.21 -7.42
C ALA A 159 -24.20 -4.91 -8.75
N ALA A 160 -23.96 -4.28 -9.90
CA ALA A 160 -24.18 -4.86 -11.22
C ALA A 160 -23.53 -6.25 -11.43
N PRO A 161 -22.30 -6.53 -10.94
CA PRO A 161 -21.71 -7.87 -11.02
C PRO A 161 -22.43 -8.94 -10.19
N VAL A 162 -23.31 -8.55 -9.26
CA VAL A 162 -24.11 -9.46 -8.42
C VAL A 162 -25.41 -9.86 -9.13
N PHE A 163 -25.91 -9.04 -10.05
CA PHE A 163 -27.17 -9.25 -10.76
C PHE A 163 -27.01 -9.73 -12.21
N GLU A 164 -25.80 -9.72 -12.77
CA GLU A 164 -25.52 -10.47 -14.00
C GLU A 164 -25.19 -11.92 -13.62
N PRO A 165 -26.08 -12.91 -13.88
CA PRO A 165 -25.65 -14.30 -13.88
C PRO A 165 -24.48 -14.41 -14.86
N PRO A 166 -23.42 -15.19 -14.55
CA PRO A 166 -22.21 -15.22 -15.34
C PRO A 166 -22.61 -15.42 -16.80
N VAL A 167 -22.29 -14.43 -17.63
CA VAL A 167 -22.59 -14.41 -19.06
C VAL A 167 -22.13 -15.73 -19.72
N GLN A 168 -21.10 -16.36 -19.14
CA GLN A 168 -20.66 -17.71 -19.48
C GLN A 168 -21.75 -18.80 -19.44
N ARG A 169 -22.76 -18.74 -18.53
CA ARG A 169 -23.89 -19.70 -18.51
C ARG A 169 -24.87 -19.48 -19.67
N VAL A 170 -25.22 -18.24 -19.98
CA VAL A 170 -26.14 -17.93 -21.08
C VAL A 170 -25.50 -18.26 -22.43
N TYR A 171 -24.20 -17.97 -22.59
CA TYR A 171 -23.46 -18.37 -23.80
C TYR A 171 -23.17 -19.88 -23.86
N ALA A 172 -23.01 -20.56 -22.72
CA ALA A 172 -22.88 -22.03 -22.69
C ALA A 172 -24.19 -22.72 -23.07
N GLU A 173 -25.34 -22.29 -22.55
CA GLU A 173 -26.65 -22.82 -22.93
C GLU A 173 -26.98 -22.50 -24.40
N ALA A 174 -26.72 -21.27 -24.85
CA ALA A 174 -26.92 -20.90 -26.25
C ALA A 174 -26.02 -21.73 -27.21
N ARG A 175 -24.79 -22.04 -26.80
CA ARG A 175 -23.89 -22.91 -27.56
C ARG A 175 -24.38 -24.36 -27.58
N GLU A 176 -24.92 -24.87 -26.47
CA GLU A 176 -25.49 -26.21 -26.40
C GLU A 176 -26.71 -26.37 -27.32
N TYR A 177 -27.57 -25.34 -27.41
CA TYR A 177 -28.68 -25.30 -28.37
C TYR A 177 -28.21 -25.20 -29.83
N LEU A 178 -27.11 -24.48 -30.10
CA LEU A 178 -26.55 -24.38 -31.44
C LEU A 178 -25.90 -25.69 -31.90
N GLU A 179 -25.21 -26.39 -31.01
CA GLU A 179 -24.52 -27.65 -31.29
C GLU A 179 -25.49 -28.84 -31.41
N ARG A 180 -26.64 -28.82 -30.70
CA ARG A 180 -27.67 -29.87 -30.76
C ARG A 180 -28.48 -29.86 -32.08
N GLY A 181 -28.34 -28.82 -32.92
CA GLY A 181 -29.02 -28.68 -34.21
C GLY A 181 -28.16 -28.91 -35.46
N ALA A 182 -26.87 -29.21 -35.32
CA ALA A 182 -25.99 -29.39 -36.47
C ALA A 182 -26.01 -30.85 -36.98
N PRO A 183 -26.49 -31.14 -38.21
CA PRO A 183 -26.35 -32.47 -38.79
C PRO A 183 -24.87 -32.77 -39.03
N ALA A 184 -24.45 -33.98 -38.65
CA ALA A 184 -23.10 -34.49 -38.83
C ALA A 184 -22.63 -34.30 -40.28
N ARG A 185 -21.78 -33.29 -40.50
CA ARG A 185 -21.08 -33.15 -41.77
C ARG A 185 -19.90 -34.11 -41.77
N SER A 186 -19.96 -34.99 -42.77
CA SER A 186 -19.00 -36.02 -43.11
C SER A 186 -17.56 -35.51 -43.09
N HIS A 187 -16.71 -36.29 -42.41
CA HIS A 187 -15.29 -36.39 -42.70
C HIS A 187 -15.07 -36.63 -44.20
N ALA A 188 -14.60 -35.61 -44.92
CA ALA A 188 -13.97 -35.76 -46.21
C ALA A 188 -12.97 -34.61 -46.41
N GLU A 189 -11.70 -34.99 -46.36
CA GLU A 189 -10.52 -34.40 -47.00
C GLU A 189 -10.56 -32.93 -47.43
N SER A 190 -9.67 -32.14 -46.83
CA SER A 190 -8.80 -31.26 -47.61
C SER A 190 -7.49 -31.04 -46.85
N GLU A 191 -6.53 -31.94 -47.11
CA GLU A 191 -5.12 -31.56 -47.08
C GLU A 191 -4.91 -30.44 -48.09
N ARG A 192 -4.47 -29.27 -47.62
CA ARG A 192 -3.63 -28.32 -48.36
C ARG A 192 -2.94 -27.37 -47.37
N THR A 193 -1.78 -27.84 -46.92
CA THR A 193 -0.53 -27.06 -46.84
C THR A 193 -0.64 -25.53 -46.83
N ILE A 194 -0.45 -24.92 -45.66
CA ILE A 194 0.45 -23.77 -45.50
C ILE A 194 1.33 -24.04 -44.28
N ALA A 195 2.62 -24.00 -44.55
CA ALA A 195 3.71 -24.25 -43.63
C ALA A 195 3.99 -23.04 -42.72
N GLU A 196 4.73 -23.34 -41.66
CA GLU A 196 5.67 -22.47 -40.95
C GLU A 196 5.14 -21.46 -39.92
N GLY A 197 5.46 -21.76 -38.66
CA GLY A 197 5.34 -20.86 -37.53
C GLY A 197 5.55 -21.57 -36.19
N GLY A 198 6.51 -22.50 -36.11
CA GLY A 198 6.88 -23.17 -34.87
C GLY A 198 7.48 -22.18 -33.88
N ILE A 199 6.76 -21.89 -32.80
CA ILE A 199 7.33 -21.32 -31.59
C ILE A 199 7.08 -22.35 -30.50
N GLU A 200 8.11 -23.16 -30.26
CA GLU A 200 8.18 -23.99 -29.06
C GLU A 200 8.13 -23.09 -27.81
N PRO A 201 7.44 -23.53 -26.74
CA PRO A 201 7.58 -22.91 -25.44
C PRO A 201 8.99 -23.19 -24.91
N VAL A 202 9.85 -22.18 -24.96
CA VAL A 202 11.17 -22.20 -24.31
C VAL A 202 10.97 -22.39 -22.81
N SER A 203 11.15 -23.63 -22.34
CA SER A 203 11.28 -23.95 -20.92
C SER A 203 12.71 -23.61 -20.48
N LEU A 204 12.85 -22.48 -19.79
CA LEU A 204 14.10 -22.03 -19.17
C LEU A 204 14.25 -22.69 -17.79
N ALA A 205 14.41 -24.02 -17.78
CA ALA A 205 15.01 -24.73 -16.67
C ALA A 205 16.53 -24.77 -16.93
N ALA A 206 17.24 -23.77 -16.43
CA ALA A 206 18.69 -23.74 -16.50
C ALA A 206 19.27 -24.90 -15.67
N ARG A 207 19.79 -25.91 -16.39
CA ARG A 207 20.78 -26.88 -15.90
C ARG A 207 21.95 -26.13 -15.26
N MET A 208 22.11 -26.28 -13.96
CA MET A 208 23.35 -26.00 -13.26
C MET A 208 24.21 -27.28 -13.30
N PRO A 209 25.48 -27.24 -13.73
CA PRO A 209 26.34 -28.41 -13.72
C PRO A 209 26.72 -28.78 -12.29
N GLU A 210 26.45 -30.03 -11.96
CA GLU A 210 26.84 -30.74 -10.75
C GLU A 210 28.37 -30.83 -10.69
N ALA A 211 28.98 -30.14 -9.72
CA ALA A 211 30.40 -30.26 -9.43
C ALA A 211 30.62 -31.50 -8.54
N PRO A 212 31.54 -32.42 -8.89
CA PRO A 212 31.90 -33.54 -8.01
C PRO A 212 32.72 -32.99 -6.84
N GLN A 213 32.17 -33.02 -5.63
CA GLN A 213 32.97 -32.88 -4.41
C GLN A 213 33.23 -34.26 -3.82
N THR A 214 34.36 -34.81 -4.22
CA THR A 214 35.06 -35.90 -3.55
C THR A 214 35.61 -35.35 -2.22
N PRO A 215 35.28 -35.93 -1.05
CA PRO A 215 35.99 -35.61 0.17
C PRO A 215 37.33 -36.37 0.20
N PRO A 216 38.48 -35.73 0.50
CA PRO A 216 39.67 -36.48 0.83
C PRO A 216 39.55 -37.05 2.25
N ASP A 217 39.60 -38.39 2.32
CA ASP A 217 40.02 -39.16 3.47
C ASP A 217 41.37 -38.65 3.99
N TYR A 218 41.42 -38.24 5.26
CA TYR A 218 42.65 -38.29 6.05
C TYR A 218 42.35 -38.96 7.38
N HIS A 219 42.80 -40.21 7.43
CA HIS A 219 42.81 -41.09 8.58
C HIS A 219 44.07 -40.82 9.43
N VAL A 220 43.90 -40.86 10.77
CA VAL A 220 44.87 -41.27 11.82
C VAL A 220 45.80 -40.21 12.47
N SER A 221 45.36 -39.75 13.66
CA SER A 221 45.99 -39.67 15.02
C SER A 221 47.42 -40.22 15.27
N PRO A 222 48.05 -40.08 16.47
CA PRO A 222 47.74 -39.34 17.72
C PRO A 222 48.96 -38.57 18.30
N GLU A 223 48.85 -37.97 19.51
CA GLU A 223 49.85 -37.92 20.63
C GLU A 223 49.62 -36.66 21.52
N VAL A 224 48.85 -36.77 22.63
CA VAL A 224 49.31 -36.88 24.05
C VAL A 224 50.29 -35.74 24.42
N ALA A 225 49.97 -34.79 25.30
CA ALA A 225 49.88 -34.92 26.76
C ALA A 225 49.36 -33.61 27.44
N PRO A 226 49.02 -33.61 28.75
CA PRO A 226 48.12 -32.65 29.39
C PRO A 226 48.78 -31.71 30.45
N VAL A 227 47.91 -30.88 31.08
CA VAL A 227 48.02 -30.26 32.45
C VAL A 227 48.65 -28.84 32.51
N PRO A 228 48.29 -27.91 33.45
CA PRO A 228 47.22 -27.90 34.47
C PRO A 228 46.23 -26.73 34.42
N ALA A 229 45.13 -26.95 35.13
CA ALA A 229 44.20 -25.96 35.62
C ALA A 229 44.85 -24.89 36.51
N VAL A 230 44.48 -23.63 36.28
CA VAL A 230 44.57 -22.57 37.29
C VAL A 230 43.17 -22.03 37.52
N THR A 231 42.60 -22.50 38.62
CA THR A 231 41.44 -21.92 39.30
C THR A 231 41.81 -20.54 39.85
N ALA A 232 41.12 -19.51 39.39
CA ALA A 232 41.03 -18.22 40.08
C ALA A 232 39.55 -17.86 40.27
N PRO A 233 39.07 -17.65 41.51
CA PRO A 233 37.70 -17.25 41.75
C PRO A 233 37.54 -15.73 41.69
N LYS A 234 36.30 -15.31 41.41
CA LYS A 234 35.66 -14.07 41.87
C LYS A 234 35.79 -12.84 40.96
N ALA A 235 34.74 -12.58 40.19
CA ALA A 235 33.93 -11.37 40.31
C ALA A 235 32.62 -11.56 39.52
N ALA A 236 31.51 -11.79 40.23
CA ALA A 236 30.18 -11.72 39.65
C ALA A 236 29.92 -10.26 39.27
N ILE A 237 29.99 -9.97 37.98
CA ILE A 237 29.49 -8.73 37.39
C ILE A 237 27.97 -8.87 37.36
N PRO A 238 27.19 -7.98 38.00
CA PRO A 238 25.74 -8.00 37.85
C PRO A 238 25.41 -7.64 36.40
N THR A 239 24.91 -8.62 35.66
CA THR A 239 24.33 -8.42 34.32
C THR A 239 23.17 -7.41 34.44
N PRO A 240 23.15 -6.32 33.66
CA PRO A 240 22.00 -5.43 33.61
C PRO A 240 20.82 -6.16 32.91
N PRO A 241 19.57 -5.80 33.22
CA PRO A 241 18.38 -6.53 32.80
C PRO A 241 18.11 -6.31 31.30
N LYS A 242 18.76 -7.10 30.44
CA LYS A 242 18.53 -7.08 28.98
C LYS A 242 17.40 -8.01 28.52
N GLU A 243 16.91 -8.91 29.38
CA GLU A 243 15.88 -9.88 28.99
C GLU A 243 14.47 -9.27 28.89
N ARG A 244 14.12 -8.28 29.73
CA ARG A 244 12.76 -7.72 29.76
C ARG A 244 12.33 -7.03 28.47
N VAL A 245 13.26 -6.34 27.81
CA VAL A 245 12.96 -5.59 26.59
C VAL A 245 12.65 -6.55 25.42
N SER A 246 13.33 -7.70 25.36
CA SER A 246 13.11 -8.70 24.31
C SER A 246 11.71 -9.33 24.39
N ASP A 247 11.22 -9.58 25.61
CA ASP A 247 9.91 -10.18 25.84
C ASP A 247 8.76 -9.23 25.49
N GLU A 248 8.92 -7.93 25.75
CA GLU A 248 7.93 -6.90 25.40
C GLU A 248 7.80 -6.71 23.89
N PHE A 249 8.91 -6.77 23.13
CA PHE A 249 8.86 -6.74 21.67
C PHE A 249 8.16 -7.96 21.08
N ALA A 250 8.45 -9.17 21.58
CA ALA A 250 7.75 -10.39 21.13
C ALA A 250 6.24 -10.33 21.42
N ARG A 251 5.86 -9.71 22.55
CA ARG A 251 4.45 -9.47 22.88
C ARG A 251 3.79 -8.48 21.92
N ILE A 252 4.46 -7.39 21.56
CA ILE A 252 3.95 -6.41 20.57
C ILE A 252 3.71 -7.09 19.21
N GLU A 253 4.64 -7.93 18.74
CA GLU A 253 4.48 -8.66 17.47
C GLU A 253 3.27 -9.61 17.50
N THR A 254 3.06 -10.28 18.63
CA THR A 254 1.89 -11.15 18.83
C THR A 254 0.59 -10.34 18.78
N LEU A 255 0.54 -9.19 19.45
CA LEU A 255 -0.64 -8.31 19.46
C LEU A 255 -0.93 -7.72 18.06
N ARG A 256 0.11 -7.36 17.30
CA ARG A 256 -0.04 -6.89 15.91
C ARG A 256 -0.60 -7.98 15.00
N THR A 257 -0.15 -9.22 15.18
CA THR A 257 -0.70 -10.38 14.45
C THR A 257 -2.17 -10.58 14.77
N GLN A 258 -2.55 -10.54 16.05
CA GLN A 258 -3.96 -10.63 16.47
C GLN A 258 -4.82 -9.48 15.92
N LEU A 259 -4.27 -8.27 15.79
CA LEU A 259 -4.97 -7.12 15.23
C LEU A 259 -5.26 -7.32 13.74
N GLU A 260 -4.32 -7.88 12.98
CA GLU A 260 -4.54 -8.22 11.56
C GLU A 260 -5.60 -9.32 11.41
N GLU A 261 -5.58 -10.35 12.26
CA GLU A 261 -6.63 -11.37 12.27
C GLU A 261 -8.02 -10.79 12.59
N CYS A 262 -8.12 -9.87 13.56
CA CYS A 262 -9.37 -9.18 13.85
C CYS A 262 -9.85 -8.35 12.66
N ARG A 263 -8.92 -7.75 11.89
CA ARG A 263 -9.26 -7.00 10.68
C ARG A 263 -9.88 -7.89 9.61
N ILE A 264 -9.31 -9.07 9.39
CA ILE A 264 -9.84 -10.08 8.45
C ILE A 264 -11.25 -10.49 8.89
N ARG A 265 -11.44 -10.89 10.16
CA ARG A 265 -12.77 -11.30 10.68
C ARG A 265 -13.80 -10.18 10.63
N ARG A 266 -13.40 -8.93 10.93
CA ARG A 266 -14.28 -7.76 10.80
C ARG A 266 -14.81 -7.63 9.37
N ASP A 267 -13.92 -7.77 8.38
CA ASP A 267 -14.30 -7.66 6.97
C ASP A 267 -15.19 -8.83 6.54
N GLU A 268 -14.94 -10.04 7.05
CA GLU A 268 -15.84 -11.19 6.88
C GLU A 268 -17.24 -10.93 7.44
N PHE A 269 -17.36 -10.44 8.68
CA PHE A 269 -18.66 -10.11 9.27
C PHE A 269 -19.38 -9.00 8.50
N TYR A 270 -18.65 -8.00 8.00
CA TYR A 270 -19.20 -6.96 7.16
C TYR A 270 -19.81 -7.53 5.87
N LEU A 271 -19.09 -8.45 5.20
CA LEU A 271 -19.57 -9.11 3.98
C LEU A 271 -20.76 -10.05 4.23
N GLN A 272 -20.83 -10.65 5.42
CA GLN A 272 -21.95 -11.50 5.85
C GLN A 272 -23.18 -10.68 6.30
N GLY A 273 -23.04 -9.37 6.48
CA GLY A 273 -24.10 -8.52 7.05
C GLY A 273 -24.34 -8.75 8.54
N ASP A 274 -23.40 -9.38 9.25
CA ASP A 274 -23.47 -9.58 10.71
C ASP A 274 -22.95 -8.32 11.43
N GLU A 275 -23.86 -7.38 11.70
CA GLU A 275 -23.52 -6.14 12.41
C GLU A 275 -22.99 -6.37 13.82
N GLU A 276 -23.46 -7.41 14.53
CA GLU A 276 -23.04 -7.67 15.90
C GLU A 276 -21.63 -8.25 15.93
N GLY A 277 -21.34 -9.19 15.03
CA GLY A 277 -19.99 -9.71 14.78
C GLY A 277 -19.01 -8.59 14.42
N TYR A 278 -19.40 -7.70 13.50
CA TYR A 278 -18.60 -6.54 13.11
C TYR A 278 -18.27 -5.64 14.31
N ARG A 279 -19.27 -5.25 15.11
CA ARG A 279 -19.06 -4.37 16.28
C ARG A 279 -18.16 -5.02 17.34
N ARG A 280 -18.30 -6.34 17.57
CA ARG A 280 -17.43 -7.08 18.49
C ARG A 280 -15.96 -7.04 18.05
N GLU A 281 -15.68 -7.31 16.78
CA GLU A 281 -14.29 -7.28 16.28
C GLU A 281 -13.72 -5.85 16.29
N VAL A 282 -14.50 -4.81 15.94
CA VAL A 282 -14.05 -3.41 16.05
C VAL A 282 -13.70 -3.04 17.48
N HIS A 283 -14.51 -3.45 18.45
CA HIS A 283 -14.21 -3.21 19.87
C HIS A 283 -12.93 -3.94 20.29
N ARG A 284 -12.75 -5.20 19.87
CA ARG A 284 -11.54 -5.98 20.12
C ARG A 284 -10.30 -5.34 19.51
N MET A 285 -10.36 -4.86 18.27
CA MET A 285 -9.27 -4.13 17.61
C MET A 285 -8.89 -2.87 18.39
N THR A 286 -9.87 -2.12 18.89
CA THR A 286 -9.63 -0.91 19.69
C THR A 286 -8.88 -1.24 20.99
N ASN A 287 -9.25 -2.34 21.65
CA ASN A 287 -8.59 -2.78 22.87
C ASN A 287 -7.14 -3.27 22.60
N LEU A 288 -6.92 -4.03 21.52
CA LEU A 288 -5.58 -4.46 21.10
C LEU A 288 -4.68 -3.27 20.74
N ALA A 289 -5.20 -2.29 20.01
CA ALA A 289 -4.46 -1.08 19.67
C ALA A 289 -4.08 -0.27 20.91
N ARG A 290 -4.98 -0.20 21.91
CA ARG A 290 -4.69 0.43 23.20
C ARG A 290 -3.59 -0.32 23.95
N GLU A 291 -3.67 -1.65 24.04
CA GLU A 291 -2.65 -2.47 24.71
C GLU A 291 -1.27 -2.32 24.07
N ILE A 292 -1.20 -2.33 22.72
CA ILE A 292 0.06 -2.06 22.00
C ILE A 292 0.60 -0.67 22.38
N GLY A 293 -0.26 0.35 22.35
CA GLY A 293 0.13 1.71 22.69
C GLY A 293 0.57 1.89 24.15
N ASP A 294 0.00 1.11 25.08
CA ASP A 294 0.39 1.14 26.50
C ASP A 294 1.76 0.46 26.72
N ILE A 295 2.06 -0.63 26.01
CA ILE A 295 3.38 -1.27 26.05
C ILE A 295 4.42 -0.36 25.37
N GLU A 296 4.12 0.22 24.22
CA GLU A 296 5.03 1.12 23.49
C GLU A 296 5.36 2.40 24.26
N LYS A 297 4.47 2.88 25.14
CA LYS A 297 4.74 4.02 26.04
C LYS A 297 5.58 3.64 27.27
N GLY A 298 5.60 2.37 27.64
CA GLY A 298 6.35 1.84 28.78
C GLY A 298 7.79 1.44 28.45
N LEU A 299 8.08 1.24 27.16
CA LEU A 299 9.40 0.99 26.57
C LEU A 299 10.21 2.28 26.39
#